data_AF-A0A519R5U7-F1
#
_entry.id   AF-A0A519R5U7-F1
#
_cell.length_a   1.000
_cell.length_b   1.000
_cell.length_c   1.000
_cell.angle_alpha   90.00
_cell.angle_beta   90.00
_cell.angle_gamma   90.00
#
_symmetry.space_group_name_H-M   'P 1'
#
loop_
_entity.id
_entity.type
_entity.pdbx_description
1 polymer ?
#
loop_
_entity_poly.entity_id
_entity_poly.type
_entity_poly.pdbx_seq_one_letter_code
_entity_poly.pdbx_strand_id
1 'polypeptide(L)'
;AWEQEAAKRGLSNFKTTPSALKAKVSQQALDLFSDLKIMNHIEVEARYEIELEEYTKKIQIEGRVLGDIARNHVIPTAIKYQNTLIENVKGLKEIFGSEFEKIGKEQIVLIREISGHIEGINTNVEAMTEARKTANALTDAQEMAESYCDAVKPYFEVIREHCDKLELLVDDEAWTLTKYRELLFTR
;
A
#
# COMPACT_ATOMS: atom_id res chain seq x y z
N ALA A 1 5.69 22.05 15.23
CA ALA A 1 5.41 23.11 16.22
C ALA A 1 4.05 22.92 16.90
N TRP A 2 2.94 22.85 16.16
CA TRP A 2 1.60 22.70 16.77
C TRP A 2 1.35 21.35 17.46
N GLU A 3 1.79 20.23 16.87
CA GLU A 3 1.58 18.88 17.47
C GLU A 3 2.14 18.77 18.90
N GLN A 4 3.35 19.31 19.13
CA GLN A 4 3.98 19.31 20.44
C GLN A 4 3.25 20.24 21.44
N GLU A 5 2.75 21.38 20.96
CA GLU A 5 2.01 22.34 21.78
C GLU A 5 0.62 21.80 22.15
N ALA A 6 -0.05 21.13 21.22
CA ALA A 6 -1.33 20.46 21.46
C ALA A 6 -1.20 19.35 22.50
N ALA A 7 -0.13 18.54 22.42
CA ALA A 7 0.16 17.52 23.42
C ALA A 7 0.38 18.10 24.82
N LYS A 8 1.10 19.23 24.95
CA LYS A 8 1.27 19.95 26.23
C LYS A 8 -0.06 20.44 26.81
N ARG A 9 -1.03 20.77 25.95
CA ARG A 9 -2.38 21.21 26.34
C ARG A 9 -3.34 20.06 26.65
N GLY A 10 -2.87 18.81 26.54
CA GLY A 10 -3.71 17.62 26.74
C GLY A 10 -4.72 17.39 25.62
N LEU A 11 -4.51 17.98 24.43
CA LEU A 11 -5.39 17.77 23.29
C LEU A 11 -5.11 16.42 22.66
N SER A 12 -6.18 15.65 22.44
CA SER A 12 -6.13 14.33 21.80
C SER A 12 -5.58 14.42 20.38
N ASN A 13 -4.68 13.51 20.01
CA ASN A 13 -4.14 13.40 18.66
C ASN A 13 -4.11 11.93 18.21
N PHE A 14 -5.25 11.44 17.71
CA PHE A 14 -5.35 10.08 17.18
C PHE A 14 -4.97 10.07 15.70
N LYS A 15 -3.87 9.38 15.37
CA LYS A 15 -3.34 9.31 14.00
C LYS A 15 -4.01 8.25 13.14
N THR A 16 -4.66 7.28 13.77
CA THR A 16 -5.25 6.12 13.10
C THR A 16 -6.75 6.10 13.33
N THR A 17 -7.50 5.66 12.31
CA THR A 17 -8.95 5.57 12.37
C THR A 17 -9.44 4.65 13.50
N PRO A 18 -8.89 3.44 13.71
CA PRO A 18 -9.35 2.56 14.79
C PRO A 18 -9.15 3.19 16.18
N SER A 19 -8.05 3.91 16.41
CA SER A 19 -7.82 4.59 17.69
C SER A 19 -8.72 5.81 17.87
N ALA A 20 -8.99 6.56 16.80
CA ALA A 20 -9.90 7.70 16.85
C ALA A 20 -11.35 7.29 17.12
N LEU A 21 -11.79 6.16 16.54
CA LEU A 21 -13.15 5.65 16.70
C LEU A 21 -13.46 5.27 18.16
N LYS A 22 -12.46 4.84 18.95
CA LYS A 22 -12.65 4.55 20.39
C LYS A 22 -13.24 5.73 21.18
N ALA A 23 -13.02 6.96 20.73
CA ALA A 23 -13.58 8.14 21.39
C ALA A 23 -15.12 8.15 21.36
N LYS A 24 -15.76 7.51 20.37
CA LYS A 24 -17.23 7.43 20.26
C LYS A 24 -17.88 6.58 21.34
N VAL A 25 -17.18 5.57 21.83
CA VAL A 25 -17.64 4.69 22.92
C VAL A 25 -17.06 5.10 24.27
N SER A 26 -16.50 6.31 24.37
CA SER A 26 -16.10 6.85 25.67
C SER A 26 -17.33 7.18 26.52
N GLN A 27 -17.20 7.06 27.84
CA GLN A 27 -18.31 7.39 28.76
C GLN A 27 -18.85 8.80 28.51
N GLN A 28 -17.96 9.77 28.26
CA GLN A 28 -18.34 11.15 27.93
C GLN A 28 -19.22 11.24 26.68
N ALA A 29 -18.91 10.46 25.63
CA ALA A 29 -19.69 10.45 24.40
C ALA A 29 -21.04 9.75 24.59
N LEU A 30 -21.05 8.61 25.31
CA LEU A 30 -22.27 7.87 25.63
C LEU A 30 -23.25 8.73 26.44
N ASP A 31 -22.75 9.38 27.50
CA ASP A 31 -23.54 10.28 28.35
C ASP A 31 -24.09 11.46 27.53
N LEU A 32 -23.25 12.10 26.71
CA LEU A 32 -23.65 13.21 25.84
C LEU A 32 -24.81 12.85 24.90
N PHE A 33 -24.71 11.71 24.22
CA PHE A 33 -25.75 11.28 23.27
C PHE A 33 -27.05 10.88 23.98
N SER A 34 -26.92 10.23 25.15
CA SER A 34 -28.03 9.81 25.99
C SER A 34 -28.78 11.01 26.56
N ASP A 35 -28.06 11.99 27.13
CA ASP A 35 -28.60 13.20 27.75
C ASP A 35 -29.35 14.07 26.73
N LEU A 36 -28.80 14.18 25.52
CA LEU A 36 -29.42 14.91 24.42
C LEU A 36 -30.56 14.13 23.74
N LYS A 37 -30.83 12.89 24.16
CA LYS A 37 -31.84 11.98 23.58
C LYS A 37 -31.66 11.78 22.07
N ILE A 38 -30.41 11.80 21.61
CA ILE A 38 -30.06 11.60 20.20
C ILE A 38 -29.93 10.11 19.91
N MET A 39 -29.22 9.38 20.77
CA MET A 39 -29.00 7.94 20.68
C MET A 39 -28.89 7.32 22.08
N ASN A 40 -29.25 6.05 22.20
CA ASN A 40 -28.97 5.25 23.39
C ASN A 40 -27.59 4.55 23.30
N HIS A 41 -27.13 3.95 24.39
CA HIS A 41 -25.79 3.34 24.45
C HIS A 41 -25.62 2.21 23.42
N ILE A 42 -26.64 1.37 23.24
CA ILE A 42 -26.62 0.25 22.29
C ILE A 42 -26.48 0.78 20.85
N GLU A 43 -27.17 1.87 20.52
CA GLU A 43 -27.07 2.50 19.20
C GLU A 43 -25.68 3.10 18.92
N VAL A 44 -25.04 3.68 19.95
CA VAL A 44 -23.68 4.23 19.83
C VAL A 44 -22.67 3.11 19.62
N GLU A 45 -22.75 2.04 20.41
CA GLU A 45 -21.90 0.85 20.28
C GLU A 45 -22.07 0.18 18.92
N ALA A 46 -23.31 -0.03 18.47
CA ALA A 46 -23.59 -0.62 17.17
C ALA A 46 -23.03 0.22 16.01
N ARG A 47 -23.13 1.54 16.08
CA ARG A 47 -22.53 2.44 15.06
C ARG A 47 -21.02 2.39 15.07
N TYR A 48 -20.41 2.32 16.25
CA TYR A 48 -18.97 2.16 16.40
C TYR A 48 -18.48 0.85 15.76
N GLU A 49 -19.15 -0.27 16.01
CA GLU A 49 -18.84 -1.55 15.36
C GLU A 49 -18.97 -1.48 13.83
N ILE A 50 -20.06 -0.89 13.32
CA ILE A 50 -20.25 -0.70 11.87
C ILE A 50 -19.11 0.12 11.25
N GLU A 51 -18.68 1.20 11.90
CA GLU A 51 -17.59 2.05 11.39
C GLU A 51 -16.23 1.31 11.39
N LEU A 52 -15.97 0.45 12.38
CA LEU A 52 -14.79 -0.41 12.41
C LEU A 52 -14.82 -1.47 11.30
N GLU A 53 -15.97 -2.08 11.08
CA GLU A 53 -16.16 -3.01 9.97
C GLU A 53 -15.98 -2.34 8.62
N GLU A 54 -16.53 -1.14 8.43
CA GLU A 54 -16.40 -0.37 7.20
C GLU A 54 -14.91 -0.06 6.93
N TYR A 55 -14.20 0.43 7.94
CA TYR A 55 -12.76 0.67 7.85
C TYR A 55 -12.01 -0.60 7.44
N THR A 56 -12.28 -1.70 8.14
CA THR A 56 -11.63 -2.99 7.89
C THR A 56 -11.87 -3.49 6.47
N LYS A 57 -13.14 -3.48 6.02
CA LYS A 57 -13.52 -3.89 4.67
C LYS A 57 -12.87 -3.02 3.61
N LYS A 58 -12.79 -1.71 3.84
CA LYS A 58 -12.14 -0.77 2.92
C LYS A 58 -10.66 -1.08 2.74
N ILE A 59 -9.90 -1.18 3.84
CA ILE A 59 -8.47 -1.54 3.78
C ILE A 59 -8.29 -2.93 3.17
N GLN A 60 -9.18 -3.88 3.47
CA GLN A 60 -9.14 -5.21 2.86
C GLN A 60 -9.28 -5.15 1.33
N ILE A 61 -10.22 -4.37 0.81
CA ILE A 61 -10.44 -4.19 -0.64
C ILE A 61 -9.22 -3.52 -1.27
N GLU A 62 -8.73 -2.43 -0.68
CA GLU A 62 -7.53 -1.73 -1.16
C GLU A 62 -6.32 -2.68 -1.24
N GLY A 63 -6.11 -3.52 -0.22
CA GLY A 63 -5.04 -4.52 -0.22
C GLY A 63 -5.22 -5.63 -1.25
N ARG A 64 -6.46 -6.04 -1.56
CA ARG A 64 -6.72 -6.99 -2.67
C ARG A 64 -6.36 -6.37 -4.00
N VAL A 65 -6.92 -5.19 -4.26
CA VAL A 65 -6.75 -4.49 -5.53
C VAL A 65 -5.27 -4.17 -5.77
N LEU A 66 -4.55 -3.70 -4.75
CA LEU A 66 -3.11 -3.45 -4.87
C LEU A 66 -2.32 -4.71 -5.23
N GLY A 67 -2.58 -5.83 -4.55
CA GLY A 67 -1.92 -7.10 -4.85
C GLY A 67 -2.24 -7.62 -6.25
N ASP A 68 -3.50 -7.51 -6.68
CA ASP A 68 -3.95 -7.93 -8.00
C ASP A 68 -3.35 -7.07 -9.11
N ILE A 69 -3.31 -5.74 -8.94
CA ILE A 69 -2.69 -4.81 -9.89
C ILE A 69 -1.18 -5.07 -9.97
N ALA A 70 -0.52 -5.21 -8.83
CA ALA A 70 0.92 -5.42 -8.77
C ALA A 70 1.33 -6.71 -9.50
N ARG A 71 0.60 -7.82 -9.29
CA ARG A 71 0.90 -9.12 -9.90
C ARG A 71 0.47 -9.27 -11.35
N ASN A 72 -0.68 -8.71 -11.72
CA ASN A 72 -1.24 -8.96 -13.06
C ASN A 72 -0.92 -7.86 -14.07
N HIS A 73 -0.58 -6.65 -13.61
CA HIS A 73 -0.28 -5.51 -14.49
C HIS A 73 1.17 -5.06 -14.36
N VAL A 74 1.65 -4.75 -13.16
CA VAL A 74 2.99 -4.16 -12.96
C VAL A 74 4.12 -5.16 -13.24
N ILE A 75 4.11 -6.33 -12.57
CA ILE A 75 5.15 -7.35 -12.73
C ILE A 75 5.27 -7.82 -14.19
N PRO A 76 4.18 -8.19 -14.90
CA PRO A 76 4.28 -8.68 -16.27
C PRO A 76 4.84 -7.62 -17.23
N THR A 77 4.45 -6.35 -17.05
CA THR A 77 5.01 -5.23 -17.82
C THR A 77 6.52 -5.08 -17.57
N ALA A 78 6.95 -5.14 -16.31
CA ALA A 78 8.37 -5.05 -15.97
C ALA A 78 9.18 -6.23 -16.54
N ILE A 79 8.66 -7.46 -16.49
CA ILE A 79 9.30 -8.64 -17.09
C ILE A 79 9.42 -8.49 -18.61
N LYS A 80 8.37 -8.00 -19.28
CA LYS A 80 8.40 -7.76 -20.73
C LYS A 80 9.51 -6.80 -21.12
N TYR A 81 9.62 -5.67 -20.42
CA TYR A 81 10.68 -4.69 -20.64
C TYR A 81 12.07 -5.26 -20.31
N GLN A 82 12.18 -6.01 -19.21
CA GLN A 82 13.42 -6.70 -18.83
C GLN A 82 13.90 -7.65 -19.92
N ASN A 83 13.01 -8.39 -20.58
CA ASN A 83 13.37 -9.25 -21.71
C ASN A 83 13.96 -8.46 -22.88
N THR A 84 13.40 -7.29 -23.20
CA THR A 84 13.95 -6.39 -24.23
C THR A 84 15.36 -5.91 -23.86
N LEU A 85 15.60 -5.58 -22.60
CA LEU A 85 16.95 -5.22 -22.12
C LEU A 85 17.92 -6.41 -22.23
N ILE A 86 17.48 -7.61 -21.87
CA ILE A 86 18.30 -8.83 -21.95
C ILE A 86 18.70 -9.12 -23.41
N GLU A 87 17.78 -8.97 -24.35
CA GLU A 87 18.06 -9.12 -25.78
C GLU A 87 19.10 -8.10 -26.26
N ASN A 88 18.96 -6.84 -25.86
CA ASN A 88 19.95 -5.80 -26.15
C ASN A 88 21.34 -6.15 -25.60
N VAL A 89 21.39 -6.60 -24.34
CA VAL A 89 22.64 -6.99 -23.67
C VAL A 89 23.29 -8.19 -24.36
N LYS A 90 22.52 -9.18 -24.80
CA LYS A 90 23.05 -10.31 -25.61
C LYS A 90 23.63 -9.83 -26.94
N GLY A 91 22.93 -8.95 -27.65
CA GLY A 91 23.42 -8.37 -28.91
C GLY A 91 24.71 -7.57 -28.74
N LEU A 92 24.82 -6.77 -27.67
CA LEU A 92 26.06 -6.05 -27.36
C LEU A 92 27.23 -7.02 -27.09
N LYS A 93 26.97 -8.13 -26.40
CA LYS A 93 28.00 -9.15 -26.14
C LYS A 93 28.49 -9.82 -27.41
N GLU A 94 27.59 -10.11 -28.35
CA GLU A 94 27.94 -10.71 -29.64
C GLU A 94 28.76 -9.77 -30.53
N ILE A 95 28.46 -8.47 -30.50
CA ILE A 95 29.18 -7.46 -31.32
C ILE A 95 30.55 -7.10 -30.75
N PHE A 96 30.64 -6.89 -29.42
CA PHE A 96 31.82 -6.31 -28.78
C PHE A 96 32.72 -7.32 -28.07
N GLY A 97 32.32 -8.59 -27.98
CA GLY A 97 33.13 -9.67 -27.42
C GLY A 97 33.64 -9.35 -26.01
N SER A 98 34.96 -9.20 -25.84
CA SER A 98 35.59 -8.92 -24.55
C SER A 98 35.44 -7.49 -24.05
N GLU A 99 35.14 -6.51 -24.91
CA GLU A 99 34.92 -5.10 -24.48
C GLU A 99 33.52 -4.88 -23.90
N PHE A 100 32.62 -5.85 -24.08
CA PHE A 100 31.24 -5.81 -23.60
C PHE A 100 31.12 -5.52 -22.10
N GLU A 101 32.02 -6.03 -21.27
CA GLU A 101 31.95 -5.82 -19.82
C GLU A 101 31.99 -4.34 -19.42
N LYS A 102 32.65 -3.50 -20.24
CA LYS A 102 32.71 -2.06 -20.02
C LYS A 102 31.52 -1.32 -20.64
N ILE A 103 31.02 -1.79 -21.78
CA ILE A 103 29.97 -1.11 -22.56
C ILE A 103 28.57 -1.46 -22.05
N GLY A 104 28.31 -2.73 -21.71
CA GLY A 104 27.00 -3.23 -21.29
C GLY A 104 26.71 -3.12 -19.78
N LYS A 105 27.61 -2.48 -19.02
CA LYS A 105 27.53 -2.42 -17.55
C LYS A 105 26.23 -1.79 -17.06
N GLU A 106 25.82 -0.67 -17.65
CA GLU A 106 24.62 0.08 -17.23
C GLU A 106 23.34 -0.72 -17.47
N GLN A 107 23.25 -1.40 -18.61
CA GLN A 107 22.09 -2.25 -18.94
C GLN A 107 21.98 -3.44 -17.97
N ILE A 108 23.11 -4.03 -17.56
CA ILE A 108 23.12 -5.11 -16.56
C ILE A 108 22.67 -4.58 -15.19
N VAL A 109 23.08 -3.37 -14.79
CA VAL A 109 22.63 -2.74 -13.54
C VAL A 109 21.11 -2.52 -13.58
N LEU A 110 20.58 -1.97 -14.68
CA LEU A 110 19.15 -1.76 -14.86
C LEU A 110 18.34 -3.06 -14.76
N ILE A 111 18.80 -4.13 -15.42
CA ILE A 111 18.18 -5.45 -15.33
C ILE A 111 18.13 -5.93 -13.88
N ARG A 112 19.22 -5.75 -13.12
CA ARG A 112 19.29 -6.15 -11.71
C ARG A 112 18.33 -5.35 -10.83
N GLU A 113 18.24 -4.03 -11.04
CA GLU A 113 17.30 -3.17 -10.32
C GLU A 113 15.86 -3.58 -10.57
N ILE A 114 15.49 -3.81 -11.83
CA ILE A 114 14.15 -4.30 -12.20
C ILE A 114 13.85 -5.63 -11.52
N SER A 115 14.78 -6.59 -11.56
CA SER A 115 14.63 -7.88 -10.86
C SER A 115 14.42 -7.69 -9.36
N GLY A 116 15.19 -6.82 -8.71
CA GLY A 116 15.07 -6.55 -7.28
C GLY A 116 13.72 -5.94 -6.92
N HIS A 117 13.18 -5.03 -7.74
CA HIS A 117 11.85 -4.48 -7.51
C HIS A 117 10.73 -5.50 -7.77
N ILE A 118 10.85 -6.36 -8.78
CA ILE A 118 9.89 -7.45 -9.02
C ILE A 118 9.84 -8.41 -7.82
N GLU A 119 11.00 -8.82 -7.31
CA GLU A 119 11.11 -9.65 -6.10
C GLU A 119 10.46 -8.96 -4.90
N GLY A 120 10.84 -7.70 -4.65
CA GLY A 120 10.29 -6.89 -3.56
C GLY A 120 8.77 -6.79 -3.60
N ILE A 121 8.18 -6.59 -4.78
CA ILE A 121 6.72 -6.59 -4.94
C ILE A 121 6.15 -7.96 -4.57
N ASN A 122 6.66 -9.05 -5.15
CA ASN A 122 6.05 -10.35 -4.95
C ASN A 122 6.13 -10.81 -3.48
N THR A 123 7.29 -10.64 -2.83
CA THR A 123 7.47 -10.99 -1.43
C THR A 123 6.54 -10.18 -0.51
N ASN A 124 6.42 -8.87 -0.73
CA ASN A 124 5.56 -8.04 0.10
C ASN A 124 4.06 -8.29 -0.15
N VAL A 125 3.66 -8.62 -1.38
CA VAL A 125 2.27 -9.03 -1.68
C VAL A 125 1.93 -10.35 -0.97
N GLU A 126 2.86 -11.31 -0.93
CA GLU A 126 2.69 -12.57 -0.18
C GLU A 126 2.56 -12.30 1.32
N ALA A 127 3.50 -11.54 1.89
CA ALA A 127 3.49 -11.18 3.30
C ALA A 127 2.23 -10.42 3.71
N MET A 128 1.78 -9.46 2.90
CA MET A 128 0.52 -8.74 3.08
C MET A 128 -0.68 -9.69 3.04
N THR A 129 -0.68 -10.68 2.14
CA THR A 129 -1.76 -11.67 2.02
C THR A 129 -1.86 -12.54 3.28
N GLU A 130 -0.73 -12.98 3.83
CA GLU A 130 -0.72 -13.71 5.10
C GLU A 130 -1.11 -12.84 6.28
N ALA A 131 -0.63 -11.59 6.37
CA ALA A 131 -1.04 -10.64 7.40
C ALA A 131 -2.57 -10.42 7.40
N ARG A 132 -3.16 -10.30 6.21
CA ARG A 132 -4.63 -10.20 6.04
C ARG A 132 -5.35 -11.46 6.49
N LYS A 133 -4.80 -12.64 6.20
CA LYS A 133 -5.37 -13.91 6.62
C LYS A 133 -5.40 -14.02 8.14
N THR A 134 -4.32 -13.63 8.82
CA THR A 134 -4.27 -13.55 10.29
C THR A 134 -5.27 -12.52 10.83
N ALA A 135 -5.35 -11.33 10.25
CA ALA A 135 -6.31 -10.30 10.67
C ALA A 135 -7.77 -10.77 10.54
N ASN A 136 -8.11 -11.49 9.45
CA ASN A 136 -9.46 -12.03 9.23
C ASN A 136 -9.85 -13.16 10.19
N ALA A 137 -8.90 -13.74 10.92
CA ALA A 137 -9.18 -14.78 11.91
C ALA A 137 -9.61 -14.19 13.27
N LEU A 138 -9.47 -12.87 13.46
CA LEU A 138 -9.92 -12.18 14.65
C LEU A 138 -11.45 -12.08 14.67
N THR A 139 -12.05 -12.16 15.85
CA THR A 139 -13.51 -12.06 16.02
C THR A 139 -13.95 -10.69 16.51
N ASP A 140 -13.08 -9.99 17.24
CA ASP A 140 -13.36 -8.65 17.74
C ASP A 140 -13.14 -7.59 16.65
N ALA A 141 -14.12 -6.71 16.46
CA ALA A 141 -14.08 -5.71 15.40
C ALA A 141 -12.97 -4.67 15.62
N GLN A 142 -12.65 -4.34 16.87
CA GLN A 142 -11.61 -3.38 17.20
C GLN A 142 -10.22 -3.97 16.97
N GLU A 143 -9.97 -5.19 17.47
CA GLU A 143 -8.70 -5.90 17.24
C GLU A 143 -8.47 -6.14 15.75
N MET A 144 -9.52 -6.47 15.00
CA MET A 144 -9.44 -6.64 13.55
C MET A 144 -9.06 -5.32 12.86
N ALA A 145 -9.73 -4.21 13.20
CA ALA A 145 -9.42 -2.91 12.63
C ALA A 145 -8.00 -2.45 12.95
N GLU A 146 -7.53 -2.67 14.18
CA GLU A 146 -6.15 -2.40 14.59
C GLU A 146 -5.14 -3.26 13.82
N SER A 147 -5.42 -4.57 13.68
CA SER A 147 -4.57 -5.48 12.90
C SER A 147 -4.47 -5.05 11.43
N TYR A 148 -5.58 -4.62 10.81
CA TYR A 148 -5.54 -4.07 9.46
C TYR A 148 -4.75 -2.74 9.37
N CYS A 149 -4.89 -1.88 10.36
CA CYS A 149 -4.17 -0.61 10.41
C CYS A 149 -2.65 -0.79 10.59
N ASP A 150 -2.25 -1.68 11.47
CA ASP A 150 -0.87 -1.75 11.96
C ASP A 150 -0.06 -2.87 11.31
N ALA A 151 -0.71 -3.95 10.86
CA ALA A 151 -0.03 -5.08 10.22
C ALA A 151 -0.26 -5.16 8.72
N VAL A 152 -1.43 -4.75 8.19
CA VAL A 152 -1.74 -4.86 6.75
C VAL A 152 -1.39 -3.59 5.99
N LYS A 153 -1.92 -2.45 6.42
CA LYS A 153 -1.77 -1.16 5.72
C LYS A 153 -0.31 -0.75 5.46
N PRO A 154 0.69 -1.03 6.33
CA PRO A 154 2.07 -0.64 6.05
C PRO A 154 2.65 -1.25 4.77
N TYR A 155 2.19 -2.44 4.36
CA TYR A 155 2.63 -3.05 3.11
C TYR A 155 2.23 -2.25 1.87
N PHE A 156 1.21 -1.39 1.97
CA PHE A 156 0.74 -0.63 0.81
C PHE A 156 1.82 0.33 0.32
N GLU A 157 2.49 1.01 1.24
CA GLU A 157 3.56 1.94 0.91
C GLU A 157 4.79 1.21 0.37
N VAL A 158 5.16 0.08 0.97
CA VAL A 158 6.31 -0.72 0.53
C VAL A 158 6.10 -1.24 -0.89
N ILE A 159 4.95 -1.86 -1.17
CA ILE A 159 4.62 -2.37 -2.51
C ILE A 159 4.58 -1.21 -3.51
N ARG A 160 3.94 -0.10 -3.13
CA ARG A 160 3.86 1.10 -3.95
C ARG A 160 5.24 1.63 -4.31
N GLU A 161 6.16 1.74 -3.35
CA GLU A 161 7.50 2.24 -3.62
C GLU A 161 8.20 1.44 -4.71
N HIS A 162 8.12 0.09 -4.66
CA HIS A 162 8.69 -0.74 -5.72
C HIS A 162 7.99 -0.53 -7.07
N CYS A 163 6.66 -0.39 -7.10
CA CYS A 163 5.91 -0.11 -8.33
C CYS A 163 6.28 1.25 -8.92
N ASP A 164 6.36 2.30 -8.10
CA ASP A 164 6.69 3.66 -8.51
C ASP A 164 8.14 3.74 -9.03
N LYS A 165 9.07 2.95 -8.47
CA LYS A 165 10.42 2.80 -9.02
C LYS A 165 10.43 2.11 -10.37
N LEU A 166 9.66 1.03 -10.55
CA LEU A 166 9.52 0.38 -11.85
C LEU A 166 8.91 1.30 -12.91
N GLU A 167 7.95 2.16 -12.55
CA GLU A 167 7.37 3.15 -13.47
C GLU A 167 8.42 4.09 -14.09
N LEU A 168 9.47 4.40 -13.34
CA LEU A 168 10.57 5.27 -13.80
C LEU A 168 11.60 4.53 -14.64
N LEU A 169 11.77 3.23 -14.42
CA LEU A 169 12.76 2.40 -15.11
C LEU A 169 12.23 1.78 -16.41
N VAL A 170 10.93 1.50 -16.46
CA VAL A 170 10.27 0.91 -17.62
C VAL A 170 9.89 1.98 -18.63
N ASP A 171 10.03 1.63 -19.91
CA ASP A 171 9.63 2.49 -21.02
C ASP A 171 8.14 2.88 -20.96
N ASP A 172 7.85 4.13 -21.34
CA ASP A 172 6.53 4.74 -21.24
C ASP A 172 5.50 4.02 -22.13
N GLU A 173 5.89 3.60 -23.33
CA GLU A 173 5.00 2.89 -24.27
C GLU A 173 4.63 1.49 -23.78
N ALA A 174 5.48 0.87 -22.97
CA ALA A 174 5.23 -0.44 -22.40
C ALA A 174 4.42 -0.38 -21.10
N TRP A 175 4.36 0.78 -20.45
CA TRP A 175 3.70 0.96 -19.16
C TRP A 175 2.17 0.98 -19.33
N THR A 176 1.48 0.08 -18.62
CA THR A 176 0.05 -0.16 -18.85
C THR A 176 -0.87 0.76 -18.05
N LEU A 177 -0.36 1.41 -17.01
CA LEU A 177 -1.14 2.28 -16.12
C LEU A 177 -0.92 3.75 -16.51
N THR A 178 -1.99 4.54 -16.44
CA THR A 178 -1.91 5.99 -16.69
C THR A 178 -1.04 6.66 -15.64
N LYS A 179 -0.03 7.42 -16.07
CA LYS A 179 0.90 8.10 -15.16
C LYS A 179 0.23 9.30 -14.49
N TYR A 180 0.73 9.71 -13.32
CA TYR A 180 0.18 10.87 -12.61
C TYR A 180 0.16 12.15 -13.46
N ARG A 181 1.18 12.36 -14.29
CA ARG A 181 1.23 13.51 -15.21
C ARG A 181 0.05 13.53 -16.17
N GLU A 182 -0.37 12.36 -16.63
CA GLU A 182 -1.48 12.23 -17.57
C GLU A 182 -2.82 12.42 -16.86
N LEU A 183 -3.01 11.76 -15.72
CA LEU A 183 -4.22 11.91 -14.90
C LEU A 183 -4.47 13.37 -14.48
N LEU A 184 -3.42 14.14 -14.23
CA LEU A 184 -3.52 15.50 -13.71
C LEU A 184 -3.57 16.58 -14.80
N PHE A 185 -2.96 16.35 -15.97
CA PHE A 185 -2.72 17.43 -16.94
C PHE A 185 -3.13 17.13 -18.40
N THR A 186 -3.30 15.86 -18.80
CA THR A 186 -3.83 15.57 -20.15
C THR A 186 -5.36 15.51 -20.09
N ARG A 187 -6.00 16.40 -20.86
CA ARG A 187 -7.44 16.40 -21.17
C ARG A 187 -7.67 15.83 -22.55
#